data_AF-A0A7C4LED7-F1
#
_entry.id   AF-A0A7C4LED7-F1
#
_cell.length_a   1.000
_cell.length_b   1.000
_cell.length_c   1.000
_cell.angle_alpha   90.00
_cell.angle_beta   90.00
_cell.angle_gamma   90.00
#
_symmetry.space_group_name_H-M   'P 1'
#
loop_
_entity.id
_entity.type
_entity.pdbx_description
1 polymer ?
#
loop_
_entity_poly.entity_id
_entity_poly.type
_entity_poly.pdbx_seq_one_letter_code
_entity_poly.pdbx_strand_id
1 'polypeptide(L)'
;MIEPWAATAEHEAELEAFVARLRERVQAYLSPRQDSPEQLDHLRHVANRTRWLYAAELGRADARASLSIPRHDDHLIDACVLGHDIGKWVPRDLLRRLVPDQPEAILPILRELRLLPNQAELLLLGIRRRLALAQDTYSPEYDAAHHLVSAFLLAAEPGLGFHRLSLADQERLINAIIGHQFGSYFKERLFEISLHDATVTTGMLVDVSRPDQLAGDQLACAFHDADIADLLFVGSLERRPNREEHLHAGGLVKILLINFMTTVYRVPDAPNSYAACLRSCQLTINNVCQEFLTATAVEHGVKWRRQANAFLAQLREPETAERFRSILDDATRPPQERLDSLRLLAHLYAREFLRQAPD
;
A
#
# COMPACT_ATOMS: atom_id res chain seq x y z
N MET A 1 4.93 38.62 13.58
CA MET A 1 4.08 37.76 12.73
C MET A 1 4.10 36.39 13.38
N ILE A 2 2.99 35.94 13.94
CA ILE A 2 2.84 34.58 14.45
C ILE A 2 2.41 33.75 13.24
N GLU A 3 3.21 32.77 12.86
CA GLU A 3 2.83 31.84 11.81
C GLU A 3 1.56 31.08 12.25
N PRO A 4 0.46 31.11 11.47
CA PRO A 4 -0.83 30.55 11.88
C PRO A 4 -0.87 29.02 11.92
N TRP A 5 0.28 28.35 11.77
CA TRP A 5 0.45 26.90 11.62
C TRP A 5 1.26 26.25 12.76
N ALA A 6 1.70 27.02 13.75
CA ALA A 6 2.43 26.43 14.88
C ALA A 6 1.47 25.50 15.65
N ALA A 7 1.76 24.19 15.61
CA ALA A 7 0.99 23.17 16.33
C ALA A 7 0.85 23.59 17.81
N THR A 8 -0.40 23.71 18.28
CA THR A 8 -0.66 23.98 19.70
C THR A 8 -0.41 22.69 20.49
N ALA A 9 -0.15 22.80 21.79
CA ALA A 9 -0.02 21.62 22.65
C ALA A 9 -1.29 20.74 22.64
N GLU A 10 -2.46 21.35 22.42
CA GLU A 10 -3.74 20.66 22.28
C GLU A 10 -3.82 19.89 20.96
N HIS A 11 -3.45 20.51 19.82
CA HIS A 11 -3.41 19.81 18.53
C HIS A 11 -2.44 18.63 18.56
N GLU A 12 -1.28 18.80 19.18
CA GLU A 12 -0.28 17.73 19.31
C GLU A 12 -0.81 16.55 20.15
N ALA A 13 -1.51 16.84 21.26
CA ALA A 13 -2.09 15.81 22.11
C ALA A 13 -3.23 15.05 21.40
N GLU A 14 -4.09 15.75 20.63
CA GLU A 14 -5.15 15.10 19.85
C GLU A 14 -4.59 14.24 18.71
N LEU A 15 -3.52 14.69 18.04
CA LEU A 15 -2.82 13.90 17.02
C LEU A 15 -2.19 12.63 17.61
N GLU A 16 -1.50 12.75 18.75
CA GLU A 16 -0.93 11.58 19.45
C GLU A 16 -2.03 10.58 19.86
N ALA A 17 -3.14 11.09 20.40
CA ALA A 17 -4.27 10.25 20.78
C ALA A 17 -4.94 9.60 19.55
N PHE A 18 -5.00 10.29 18.41
CA PHE A 18 -5.48 9.73 17.14
C PHE A 18 -4.57 8.61 16.65
N VAL A 19 -3.25 8.81 16.64
CA VAL A 19 -2.27 7.78 16.26
C VAL A 19 -2.41 6.54 17.14
N ALA A 20 -2.61 6.71 18.45
CA ALA A 20 -2.84 5.59 19.37
C ALA A 20 -4.10 4.79 19.02
N ARG A 21 -5.24 5.46 18.80
CA ARG A 21 -6.51 4.82 18.39
C ARG A 21 -6.39 4.12 17.04
N LEU A 22 -5.70 4.73 16.09
CA LEU A 22 -5.48 4.17 14.76
C LEU A 22 -4.61 2.91 14.83
N ARG A 23 -3.55 2.93 15.64
CA ARG A 23 -2.69 1.77 15.90
C ARG A 23 -3.45 0.60 16.53
N GLU A 24 -4.27 0.87 17.54
CA GLU A 24 -5.14 -0.15 18.14
C GLU A 24 -6.07 -0.75 17.09
N ARG A 25 -6.60 0.09 16.18
CA ARG A 25 -7.51 -0.38 15.15
C ARG A 25 -6.82 -1.26 14.10
N VAL A 26 -5.65 -0.83 13.63
CA VAL A 26 -4.81 -1.63 12.73
C VAL A 26 -4.49 -2.98 13.36
N GLN A 27 -4.08 -3.01 14.64
CA GLN A 27 -3.79 -4.25 15.35
C GLN A 27 -5.04 -5.17 15.44
N ALA A 28 -6.22 -4.60 15.72
CA ALA A 28 -7.46 -5.36 15.76
C ALA A 28 -7.79 -6.00 14.41
N TYR A 29 -7.59 -5.26 13.30
CA TYR A 29 -7.86 -5.77 11.95
C TYR A 29 -6.82 -6.78 11.46
N LEU A 30 -5.56 -6.62 11.84
CA LEU A 30 -4.47 -7.50 11.41
C LEU A 30 -4.38 -8.77 12.25
N SER A 31 -4.62 -8.72 13.55
CA SER A 31 -4.43 -9.87 14.46
C SER A 31 -5.08 -11.21 14.04
N PRO A 32 -6.28 -11.27 13.43
CA PRO A 32 -6.86 -12.55 13.00
C PRO A 32 -6.30 -13.05 11.65
N ARG A 33 -5.49 -12.25 10.95
CA ARG A 33 -5.03 -12.55 9.59
C ARG A 33 -3.73 -13.34 9.59
N GLN A 34 -3.63 -14.27 8.65
CA GLN A 34 -2.42 -15.09 8.46
C GLN A 34 -1.23 -14.28 7.95
N ASP A 35 -1.47 -13.20 7.19
CA ASP A 35 -0.45 -12.31 6.63
C ASP A 35 -0.10 -11.13 7.56
N SER A 36 -0.54 -11.16 8.83
CA SER A 36 -0.30 -10.07 9.79
C SER A 36 1.18 -9.70 9.93
N PRO A 37 2.15 -10.63 10.04
CA PRO A 37 3.57 -10.27 10.14
C PRO A 37 4.06 -9.47 8.93
N GLU A 38 3.67 -9.88 7.72
CA GLU A 38 4.06 -9.21 6.48
C GLU A 38 3.45 -7.81 6.37
N GLN A 39 2.20 -7.61 6.81
CA GLN A 39 1.60 -6.27 6.82
C GLN A 39 2.26 -5.35 7.86
N LEU A 40 2.62 -5.86 9.04
CA LEU A 40 3.32 -5.07 10.05
C LEU A 40 4.74 -4.69 9.61
N ASP A 41 5.44 -5.61 8.94
CA ASP A 41 6.75 -5.32 8.34
C ASP A 41 6.66 -4.26 7.24
N HIS A 42 5.65 -4.34 6.38
CA HIS A 42 5.36 -3.35 5.37
C HIS A 42 5.14 -1.95 6.00
N LEU A 43 4.25 -1.84 6.99
CA LEU A 43 4.03 -0.57 7.70
C LEU A 43 5.33 0.00 8.29
N ARG A 44 6.16 -0.86 8.90
CA ARG A 44 7.45 -0.46 9.45
C ARG A 44 8.42 0.02 8.36
N HIS A 45 8.50 -0.65 7.22
CA HIS A 45 9.36 -0.25 6.12
C HIS A 45 8.94 1.10 5.54
N VAL A 46 7.64 1.29 5.28
CA VAL A 46 7.09 2.55 4.80
C VAL A 46 7.37 3.65 5.82
N ALA A 47 7.10 3.44 7.11
CA ALA A 47 7.40 4.41 8.17
C ALA A 47 8.88 4.85 8.20
N ASN A 48 9.80 3.89 8.19
CA ASN A 48 11.23 4.17 8.23
C ASN A 48 11.70 4.88 6.96
N ARG A 49 11.15 4.50 5.80
CA ARG A 49 11.53 5.10 4.52
C ARG A 49 10.96 6.51 4.37
N THR A 50 9.71 6.74 4.79
CA THR A 50 9.08 8.07 4.80
C THR A 50 9.92 9.04 5.62
N ARG A 51 10.32 8.65 6.83
CA ARG A 51 11.18 9.47 7.69
C ARG A 51 12.52 9.79 7.03
N TRP A 52 13.18 8.79 6.44
CA TRP A 52 14.45 8.99 5.76
C TRP A 52 14.34 9.92 4.54
N LEU A 53 13.34 9.69 3.68
CA LEU A 53 13.08 10.54 2.51
C LEU A 53 12.72 11.96 2.93
N TYR A 54 11.82 12.12 3.89
CA TYR A 54 11.39 13.42 4.39
C TYR A 54 12.56 14.22 4.98
N ALA A 55 13.36 13.61 5.87
CA ALA A 55 14.55 14.25 6.43
C ALA A 55 15.59 14.61 5.35
N ALA A 56 15.77 13.77 4.33
CA ALA A 56 16.67 14.06 3.21
C ALA A 56 16.20 15.26 2.40
N GLU A 57 14.90 15.37 2.11
CA GLU A 57 14.33 16.53 1.39
C GLU A 57 14.38 17.82 2.21
N LEU A 58 14.18 17.75 3.54
CA LEU A 58 14.40 18.90 4.43
C LEU A 58 15.85 19.39 4.34
N GLY A 59 16.83 18.49 4.38
CA GLY A 59 18.25 18.83 4.24
C GLY A 59 18.63 19.38 2.85
N ARG A 60 17.91 18.98 1.79
CA ARG A 60 18.08 19.55 0.44
C ARG A 60 17.52 20.97 0.35
N ALA A 61 16.38 21.23 0.97
CA ALA A 61 15.73 22.54 0.97
C ALA A 61 16.55 23.57 1.75
N ASP A 62 17.16 23.16 2.87
CA ASP A 62 18.08 24.00 3.64
C ASP A 62 19.21 23.15 4.27
N ALA A 63 20.43 23.33 3.74
CA ALA A 63 21.62 22.62 4.23
C ALA A 63 22.01 22.97 5.69
N ARG A 64 21.42 24.02 6.28
CA ARG A 64 21.60 24.40 7.68
C ARG A 64 20.47 23.91 8.58
N ALA A 65 19.38 23.36 8.00
CA ALA A 65 18.29 22.81 8.77
C ALA A 65 18.74 21.56 9.55
N SER A 66 18.19 21.41 10.75
CA SER A 66 18.32 20.16 11.48
C SER A 66 17.65 19.03 10.68
N LEU A 67 18.33 17.90 10.51
CA LEU A 67 17.74 16.68 9.95
C LEU A 67 16.77 15.99 10.94
N SER A 68 16.51 16.61 12.11
CA SER A 68 15.50 16.12 13.04
C SER A 68 14.10 16.42 12.50
N ILE A 69 13.30 15.39 12.34
CA ILE A 69 11.89 15.52 11.99
C ILE A 69 11.15 16.16 13.17
N PRO A 70 10.37 17.24 12.97
CA PRO A 70 9.51 17.78 14.02
C PRO A 70 8.56 16.72 14.56
N ARG A 71 8.30 16.72 15.87
CA ARG A 71 7.44 15.71 16.52
C ARG A 71 6.06 15.60 15.86
N HIS A 72 5.47 16.74 15.51
CA HIS A 72 4.18 16.81 14.85
C HIS A 72 4.20 16.08 13.49
N ASP A 73 5.21 16.34 12.65
CA ASP A 73 5.38 15.65 11.37
C ASP A 73 5.66 14.16 11.56
N ASP A 74 6.41 13.78 12.61
CA ASP A 74 6.66 12.37 12.93
C ASP A 74 5.37 11.61 13.27
N HIS A 75 4.47 12.24 14.03
CA HIS A 75 3.15 11.70 14.31
C HIS A 75 2.24 11.68 13.07
N LEU A 76 2.32 12.68 12.19
CA LEU A 76 1.60 12.67 10.90
C LEU A 76 2.10 11.53 9.99
N ILE A 77 3.40 11.26 9.97
CA ILE A 77 3.97 10.10 9.26
C ILE A 77 3.36 8.81 9.82
N ASP A 78 3.33 8.64 11.14
CA ASP A 78 2.72 7.47 11.77
C ASP A 78 1.23 7.34 11.43
N ALA A 79 0.49 8.45 11.42
CA ALA A 79 -0.91 8.47 11.02
C ALA A 79 -1.13 8.09 9.55
N CYS A 80 -0.34 8.63 8.62
CA CYS A 80 -0.36 8.25 7.20
C CYS A 80 -0.08 6.75 7.03
N VAL A 81 1.00 6.25 7.66
CA VAL A 81 1.41 4.85 7.57
C VAL A 81 0.34 3.92 8.12
N LEU A 82 -0.18 4.18 9.32
CA LEU A 82 -1.21 3.33 9.91
C LEU A 82 -2.54 3.41 9.14
N GLY A 83 -2.81 4.56 8.52
CA GLY A 83 -4.07 4.83 7.84
C GLY A 83 -4.15 4.32 6.41
N HIS A 84 -3.05 4.35 5.64
CA HIS A 84 -3.15 4.23 4.18
C HIS A 84 -3.73 2.91 3.66
N ASP A 85 -3.43 1.81 4.35
CA ASP A 85 -3.86 0.46 3.98
C ASP A 85 -4.97 -0.08 4.90
N ILE A 86 -5.49 0.73 5.84
CA ILE A 86 -6.49 0.27 6.82
C ILE A 86 -7.80 -0.19 6.16
N GLY A 87 -8.16 0.43 5.03
CA GLY A 87 -9.26 0.03 4.17
C GLY A 87 -9.11 -1.37 3.57
N LYS A 88 -7.88 -1.87 3.42
CA LYS A 88 -7.62 -3.23 2.95
C LYS A 88 -7.96 -4.29 4.01
N TRP A 89 -7.89 -3.91 5.29
CA TRP A 89 -7.97 -4.85 6.41
C TRP A 89 -9.29 -4.79 7.18
N VAL A 90 -10.08 -3.74 6.98
CA VAL A 90 -11.38 -3.61 7.65
C VAL A 90 -12.25 -4.86 7.41
N PRO A 91 -12.80 -5.47 8.48
CA PRO A 91 -13.75 -6.57 8.33
C PRO A 91 -15.00 -6.11 7.56
N ARG A 92 -15.48 -6.94 6.61
CA ARG A 92 -16.66 -6.61 5.77
C ARG A 92 -17.89 -6.20 6.58
N ASP A 93 -18.13 -6.84 7.72
CA ASP A 93 -19.31 -6.54 8.55
C ASP A 93 -19.17 -5.23 9.32
N LEU A 94 -17.94 -4.80 9.60
CA LEU A 94 -17.70 -3.45 10.11
C LEU A 94 -17.87 -2.42 8.99
N LEU A 95 -17.28 -2.66 7.81
CA LEU A 95 -17.48 -1.79 6.66
C LEU A 95 -18.97 -1.61 6.33
N ARG A 96 -19.76 -2.69 6.34
CA ARG A 96 -21.22 -2.61 6.12
C ARG A 96 -21.91 -1.67 7.10
N ARG A 97 -21.52 -1.69 8.38
CA ARG A 97 -22.13 -0.82 9.42
C ARG A 97 -21.76 0.64 9.27
N LEU A 98 -20.63 0.94 8.63
CA LEU A 98 -20.16 2.31 8.37
C LEU A 98 -20.75 2.90 7.10
N VAL A 99 -21.15 2.06 6.14
CA VAL A 99 -21.81 2.49 4.91
C VAL A 99 -23.27 2.82 5.22
N PRO A 100 -23.74 4.06 5.01
CA PRO A 100 -25.13 4.40 5.25
C PRO A 100 -26.08 3.64 4.33
N ASP A 101 -27.22 3.19 4.87
CA ASP A 101 -28.26 2.50 4.08
C ASP A 101 -28.91 3.41 3.02
N GLN A 102 -28.93 4.72 3.29
CA GLN A 102 -29.43 5.73 2.36
C GLN A 102 -28.27 6.33 1.55
N PRO A 103 -28.31 6.27 0.21
CA PRO A 103 -27.25 6.82 -0.63
C PRO A 103 -26.92 8.28 -0.31
N GLU A 104 -27.92 9.10 0.01
CA GLU A 104 -27.72 10.53 0.24
C GLU A 104 -26.97 10.85 1.53
N ALA A 105 -26.97 9.92 2.49
CA ALA A 105 -26.25 10.06 3.74
C ALA A 105 -24.74 9.88 3.57
N ILE A 106 -24.26 9.36 2.43
CA ILE A 106 -22.82 9.30 2.13
C ILE A 106 -22.27 10.61 1.57
N LEU A 107 -23.13 11.48 1.00
CA LEU A 107 -22.73 12.72 0.34
C LEU A 107 -21.93 13.68 1.25
N PRO A 108 -22.25 13.86 2.54
CA PRO A 108 -21.42 14.66 3.44
C PRO A 108 -19.98 14.14 3.54
N ILE A 109 -19.81 12.82 3.66
CA ILE A 109 -18.50 12.18 3.75
C ILE A 109 -17.73 12.37 2.43
N LEU A 110 -18.37 12.14 1.28
CA LEU A 110 -17.72 12.33 -0.02
C LEU A 110 -17.24 13.78 -0.23
N ARG A 111 -18.01 14.77 0.27
CA ARG A 111 -17.62 16.19 0.22
C ARG A 111 -16.46 16.49 1.15
N GLU A 112 -16.44 15.91 2.34
CA GLU A 112 -15.35 16.04 3.30
C GLU A 112 -14.04 15.47 2.75
N LEU A 113 -14.12 14.30 2.09
CA LEU A 113 -12.99 13.67 1.42
C LEU A 113 -12.53 14.40 0.14
N ARG A 114 -13.30 15.38 -0.35
CA ARG A 114 -13.01 16.16 -1.56
C ARG A 114 -12.68 15.30 -2.79
N LEU A 115 -13.32 14.14 -2.90
CA LEU A 115 -13.05 13.20 -3.98
C LEU A 115 -13.43 13.80 -5.34
N LEU A 116 -12.60 13.52 -6.35
CA LEU A 116 -12.99 13.71 -7.74
C LEU A 116 -14.21 12.81 -8.06
N PRO A 117 -15.06 13.18 -9.04
CA PRO A 117 -16.24 12.38 -9.38
C PRO A 117 -15.91 10.89 -9.64
N ASN A 118 -14.87 10.61 -10.41
CA ASN A 118 -14.48 9.23 -10.71
C ASN A 118 -13.87 8.50 -9.49
N GLN A 119 -13.25 9.20 -8.56
CA GLN A 119 -12.80 8.62 -7.28
C GLN A 119 -13.99 8.25 -6.41
N ALA A 120 -15.00 9.13 -6.31
CA ALA A 120 -16.23 8.82 -5.58
C ALA A 120 -16.94 7.59 -6.19
N GLU A 121 -17.02 7.50 -7.52
CA GLU A 121 -17.56 6.31 -8.20
C GLU A 121 -16.74 5.06 -7.91
N LEU A 122 -15.39 5.13 -7.96
CA LEU A 122 -14.50 4.02 -7.66
C LEU A 122 -14.63 3.54 -6.21
N LEU A 123 -14.73 4.46 -5.24
CA LEU A 123 -14.97 4.15 -3.83
C LEU A 123 -16.28 3.35 -3.66
N LEU A 124 -17.37 3.86 -4.25
CA LEU A 124 -18.69 3.23 -4.16
C LEU A 124 -18.71 1.87 -4.86
N LEU A 125 -18.04 1.74 -6.00
CA LEU A 125 -17.88 0.47 -6.70
C LEU A 125 -17.12 -0.54 -5.85
N GLY A 126 -15.95 -0.17 -5.33
CA GLY A 126 -15.12 -1.02 -4.48
C GLY A 126 -15.90 -1.54 -3.28
N ILE A 127 -16.54 -0.64 -2.51
CA ILE A 127 -17.37 -1.01 -1.36
C ILE A 127 -18.47 -2.00 -1.78
N ARG A 128 -19.20 -1.72 -2.86
CA ARG A 128 -20.27 -2.61 -3.36
C ARG A 128 -19.75 -4.00 -3.69
N ARG A 129 -18.61 -4.09 -4.39
CA ARG A 129 -17.98 -5.37 -4.76
C ARG A 129 -17.56 -6.15 -3.51
N ARG A 130 -16.96 -5.49 -2.53
CA ARG A 130 -16.60 -6.11 -1.25
C ARG A 130 -17.80 -6.63 -0.48
N LEU A 131 -18.87 -5.85 -0.39
CA LEU A 131 -20.07 -6.25 0.35
C LEU A 131 -20.86 -7.37 -0.35
N ALA A 132 -20.77 -7.48 -1.68
CA ALA A 132 -21.41 -8.54 -2.48
C ALA A 132 -20.75 -9.92 -2.30
N LEU A 133 -19.48 -9.97 -1.89
CA LEU A 133 -18.80 -11.23 -1.57
C LEU A 133 -19.41 -11.88 -0.32
N ALA A 134 -19.46 -13.22 -0.29
CA ALA A 134 -19.98 -13.98 0.85
C ALA A 134 -19.06 -13.94 2.08
N GLN A 135 -17.76 -13.78 1.84
CA GLN A 135 -16.72 -13.75 2.86
C GLN A 135 -15.61 -12.75 2.48
N ASP A 136 -14.75 -12.42 3.43
CA ASP A 136 -13.58 -11.57 3.21
C ASP A 136 -12.59 -12.28 2.27
N THR A 137 -12.66 -11.98 0.97
CA THR A 137 -11.75 -12.50 -0.08
C THR A 137 -11.30 -11.39 -1.02
N TYR A 138 -10.31 -11.68 -1.86
CA TYR A 138 -9.77 -10.72 -2.82
C TYR A 138 -10.86 -10.24 -3.82
N SER A 139 -10.94 -8.92 -4.01
CA SER A 139 -11.68 -8.28 -5.12
C SER A 139 -10.74 -7.24 -5.73
N PRO A 140 -10.49 -7.30 -7.04
CA PRO A 140 -9.55 -6.38 -7.68
C PRO A 140 -10.09 -4.94 -7.73
N GLU A 141 -11.40 -4.74 -7.85
CA GLU A 141 -12.01 -3.40 -7.77
C GLU A 141 -11.87 -2.80 -6.37
N TYR A 142 -12.05 -3.62 -5.33
CA TYR A 142 -11.83 -3.18 -3.96
C TYR A 142 -10.35 -2.90 -3.66
N ASP A 143 -9.44 -3.74 -4.15
CA ASP A 143 -7.99 -3.53 -4.04
C ASP A 143 -7.58 -2.26 -4.80
N ALA A 144 -8.18 -1.93 -5.94
CA ALA A 144 -7.95 -0.65 -6.61
C ALA A 144 -8.47 0.57 -5.84
N ALA A 145 -9.57 0.39 -5.09
CA ALA A 145 -10.21 1.45 -4.30
C ALA A 145 -9.71 1.56 -2.85
N HIS A 146 -8.78 0.71 -2.40
CA HIS A 146 -8.46 0.57 -0.96
C HIS A 146 -8.02 1.89 -0.31
N HIS A 147 -7.22 2.71 -1.01
CA HIS A 147 -6.78 4.03 -0.56
C HIS A 147 -7.97 4.99 -0.28
N LEU A 148 -9.01 4.94 -1.12
CA LEU A 148 -10.24 5.71 -0.92
C LEU A 148 -11.05 5.16 0.25
N VAL A 149 -11.09 3.83 0.41
CA VAL A 149 -11.76 3.19 1.54
C VAL A 149 -11.03 3.52 2.85
N SER A 150 -9.70 3.59 2.83
CA SER A 150 -8.89 4.01 3.98
C SER A 150 -9.23 5.44 4.41
N ALA A 151 -9.28 6.39 3.47
CA ALA A 151 -9.70 7.76 3.75
C ALA A 151 -11.15 7.82 4.26
N PHE A 152 -12.05 7.05 3.64
CA PHE A 152 -13.44 6.92 4.09
C PHE A 152 -13.54 6.42 5.53
N LEU A 153 -12.74 5.42 5.93
CA LEU A 153 -12.77 4.92 7.31
C LEU A 153 -12.35 5.98 8.33
N LEU A 154 -11.36 6.80 8.01
CA LEU A 154 -10.95 7.89 8.91
C LEU A 154 -12.11 8.87 9.17
N ALA A 155 -12.81 9.28 8.12
CA ALA A 155 -13.93 10.22 8.21
C ALA A 155 -15.21 9.58 8.80
N ALA A 156 -15.51 8.33 8.42
CA ALA A 156 -16.77 7.68 8.72
C ALA A 156 -16.80 7.00 10.09
N GLU A 157 -15.65 6.64 10.67
CA GLU A 157 -15.59 5.89 11.91
C GLU A 157 -15.40 6.79 13.15
N PRO A 158 -16.45 7.07 13.95
CA PRO A 158 -16.35 8.05 15.04
C PRO A 158 -15.34 7.64 16.13
N GLY A 159 -15.12 6.33 16.29
CA GLY A 159 -14.19 5.77 17.26
C GLY A 159 -12.73 6.14 17.00
N LEU A 160 -12.36 6.54 15.78
CA LEU A 160 -11.00 7.00 15.48
C LEU A 160 -10.77 8.45 15.94
N GLY A 161 -11.83 9.25 16.07
CA GLY A 161 -11.72 10.63 16.51
C GLY A 161 -11.01 11.55 15.50
N PHE A 162 -11.08 11.23 14.20
CA PHE A 162 -10.49 12.03 13.12
C PHE A 162 -10.92 13.51 13.15
N HIS A 163 -12.21 13.75 13.39
CA HIS A 163 -12.81 15.09 13.50
C HIS A 163 -12.31 15.94 14.68
N ARG A 164 -11.49 15.37 15.57
CA ARG A 164 -10.85 16.10 16.70
C ARG A 164 -9.51 16.70 16.32
N LEU A 165 -8.93 16.26 15.21
CA LEU A 165 -7.68 16.81 14.68
C LEU A 165 -7.89 18.24 14.17
N SER A 166 -6.80 18.98 14.01
CA SER A 166 -6.88 20.27 13.32
C SER A 166 -7.33 20.07 11.86
N LEU A 167 -8.03 21.05 11.28
CA LEU A 167 -8.46 20.95 9.88
C LEU A 167 -7.27 20.76 8.92
N ALA A 168 -6.12 21.37 9.23
CA ALA A 168 -4.90 21.20 8.43
C ALA A 168 -4.40 19.76 8.45
N ASP A 169 -4.41 19.09 9.61
CA ASP A 169 -4.01 17.69 9.74
C ASP A 169 -5.01 16.76 9.05
N GLN A 170 -6.31 17.03 9.19
CA GLN A 170 -7.36 16.27 8.50
C GLN A 170 -7.16 16.32 6.98
N GLU A 171 -6.99 17.53 6.43
CA GLU A 171 -6.76 17.73 4.99
C GLU A 171 -5.48 17.05 4.52
N ARG A 172 -4.38 17.20 5.28
CA ARG A 172 -3.09 16.61 4.93
C ARG A 172 -3.14 15.08 4.95
N LEU A 173 -3.78 14.48 5.95
CA LEU A 173 -3.95 13.03 6.05
C LEU A 173 -4.82 12.48 4.93
N ILE A 174 -5.97 13.11 4.63
CA ILE A 174 -6.84 12.70 3.51
C ILE A 174 -6.07 12.76 2.19
N ASN A 175 -5.38 13.87 1.92
CA ASN A 175 -4.62 14.04 0.68
C ASN A 175 -3.50 13.01 0.57
N ALA A 176 -2.70 12.81 1.62
CA ALA A 176 -1.62 11.82 1.62
C ALA A 176 -2.15 10.39 1.43
N ILE A 177 -3.23 10.01 2.14
CA ILE A 177 -3.81 8.67 2.04
C ILE A 177 -4.49 8.45 0.69
N ILE A 178 -5.12 9.45 0.07
CA ILE A 178 -5.69 9.25 -1.26
C ILE A 178 -4.58 9.23 -2.31
N GLY A 179 -3.67 10.20 -2.25
CA GLY A 179 -2.66 10.40 -3.29
C GLY A 179 -1.50 9.41 -3.27
N HIS A 180 -1.30 8.63 -2.19
CA HIS A 180 -0.22 7.65 -2.16
C HIS A 180 -0.39 6.54 -3.22
N GLN A 181 -1.62 6.29 -3.68
CA GLN A 181 -1.89 5.25 -4.65
C GLN A 181 -1.11 5.48 -5.95
N PHE A 182 -0.31 4.50 -6.35
CA PHE A 182 0.46 4.50 -7.59
C PHE A 182 -0.35 3.90 -8.75
N GLY A 183 -0.18 4.41 -9.95
CA GLY A 183 -1.06 4.17 -11.07
C GLY A 183 -0.78 2.87 -11.79
N SER A 184 0.48 2.53 -12.04
CA SER A 184 0.82 1.49 -13.02
C SER A 184 0.19 0.11 -12.78
N TYR A 185 0.16 -0.38 -11.53
CA TYR A 185 -0.46 -1.68 -11.20
C TYR A 185 -1.99 -1.62 -11.23
N PHE A 186 -2.60 -0.61 -10.59
CA PHE A 186 -4.06 -0.55 -10.45
C PHE A 186 -4.75 -0.10 -11.73
N LYS A 187 -4.11 0.75 -12.55
CA LYS A 187 -4.63 1.17 -13.87
C LYS A 187 -4.66 -0.01 -14.84
N GLU A 188 -3.63 -0.86 -14.85
CA GLU A 188 -3.61 -2.09 -15.67
C GLU A 188 -4.76 -3.02 -15.27
N ARG A 189 -4.94 -3.26 -13.96
CA ARG A 189 -6.05 -4.09 -13.45
C ARG A 189 -7.42 -3.54 -13.77
N LEU A 190 -7.65 -2.25 -13.53
CA LEU A 190 -8.93 -1.63 -13.87
C LEU A 190 -9.18 -1.61 -15.38
N PHE A 191 -8.13 -1.44 -16.19
CA PHE A 191 -8.24 -1.55 -17.65
C PHE A 191 -8.69 -2.95 -18.08
N GLU A 192 -8.03 -3.99 -17.58
CA GLU A 192 -8.41 -5.39 -17.82
C GLU A 192 -9.87 -5.65 -17.46
N ILE A 193 -10.34 -5.15 -16.30
CA ILE A 193 -11.73 -5.28 -15.85
C ILE A 193 -12.70 -4.52 -16.76
N SER A 194 -12.33 -3.31 -17.19
CA SER A 194 -13.18 -2.47 -18.05
C SER A 194 -13.51 -3.09 -19.40
N LEU A 195 -12.72 -4.08 -19.87
CA LEU A 195 -12.98 -4.79 -21.12
C LEU A 195 -14.24 -5.66 -21.07
N HIS A 196 -14.71 -6.02 -19.88
CA HIS A 196 -15.85 -6.92 -19.70
C HIS A 196 -16.86 -6.46 -18.62
N ASP A 197 -16.50 -5.49 -17.78
CA ASP A 197 -17.41 -4.88 -16.81
C ASP A 197 -17.57 -3.38 -17.07
N ALA A 198 -18.71 -3.00 -17.66
CA ALA A 198 -19.03 -1.62 -18.01
C ALA A 198 -19.20 -0.68 -16.80
N THR A 199 -19.22 -1.22 -15.56
CA THR A 199 -19.22 -0.40 -14.34
C THR A 199 -17.84 0.18 -14.01
N VAL A 200 -16.76 -0.37 -14.58
CA VAL A 200 -15.42 0.23 -14.50
C VAL A 200 -15.23 1.20 -15.65
N THR A 201 -15.28 2.49 -15.36
CA THR A 201 -15.20 3.55 -16.36
C THR A 201 -13.75 3.97 -16.62
N THR A 202 -13.46 4.49 -17.82
CA THR A 202 -12.15 5.07 -18.14
C THR A 202 -11.77 6.23 -17.22
N GLY A 203 -12.75 6.95 -16.68
CA GLY A 203 -12.54 7.99 -15.68
C GLY A 203 -11.91 7.45 -14.39
N MET A 204 -12.34 6.27 -13.93
CA MET A 204 -11.74 5.61 -12.76
C MET A 204 -10.27 5.27 -13.00
N LEU A 205 -9.88 4.85 -14.20
CA LEU A 205 -8.47 4.58 -14.53
C LEU A 205 -7.62 5.85 -14.50
N VAL A 206 -8.18 7.00 -14.88
CA VAL A 206 -7.46 8.28 -14.83
C VAL A 206 -7.22 8.70 -13.38
N ASP A 207 -8.25 8.60 -12.54
CA ASP A 207 -8.24 9.18 -11.20
C ASP A 207 -7.92 8.20 -10.06
N VAL A 208 -7.74 6.91 -10.35
CA VAL A 208 -7.27 5.90 -9.35
C VAL A 208 -5.93 6.27 -8.75
N SER A 209 -5.11 7.05 -9.46
CA SER A 209 -3.81 7.50 -8.97
C SER A 209 -3.51 8.87 -9.57
N ARG A 210 -3.34 9.84 -8.67
CA ARG A 210 -3.10 11.26 -8.94
C ARG A 210 -1.95 11.78 -8.08
N PRO A 211 -0.72 11.25 -8.23
CA PRO A 211 0.44 11.71 -7.45
C PRO A 211 0.74 13.20 -7.69
N ASP A 212 0.26 13.75 -8.81
CA ASP A 212 0.28 15.20 -9.08
C ASP A 212 -0.42 16.04 -8.01
N GLN A 213 -1.42 15.49 -7.31
CA GLN A 213 -2.14 16.18 -6.23
C GLN A 213 -1.33 16.28 -4.93
N LEU A 214 -0.28 15.46 -4.78
CA LEU A 214 0.63 15.53 -3.63
C LEU A 214 1.74 16.57 -3.82
N ALA A 215 1.98 16.99 -5.06
CA ALA A 215 3.09 17.88 -5.40
C ALA A 215 3.02 19.18 -4.58
N GLY A 216 4.08 19.46 -3.83
CA GLY A 216 4.19 20.64 -2.97
C GLY A 216 4.10 20.35 -1.47
N ASP A 217 3.60 19.18 -1.06
CA ASP A 217 3.70 18.71 0.33
C ASP A 217 4.83 17.69 0.46
N GLN A 218 5.94 18.10 1.07
CA GLN A 218 7.13 17.24 1.22
C GLN A 218 6.87 15.95 2.00
N LEU A 219 6.01 15.97 3.04
CA LEU A 219 5.71 14.77 3.82
C LEU A 219 4.87 13.81 3.00
N ALA A 220 3.83 14.32 2.33
CA ALA A 220 2.96 13.50 1.50
C ALA A 220 3.72 12.89 0.31
N CYS A 221 4.61 13.66 -0.34
CA CYS A 221 5.51 13.16 -1.37
C CYS A 221 6.46 12.08 -0.83
N ALA A 222 7.10 12.32 0.32
CA ALA A 222 8.01 11.35 0.93
C ALA A 222 7.27 10.05 1.34
N PHE A 223 6.02 10.16 1.78
CA PHE A 223 5.17 9.03 2.12
C PHE A 223 4.78 8.21 0.89
N HIS A 224 4.32 8.86 -0.18
CA HIS A 224 4.03 8.22 -1.46
C HIS A 224 5.25 7.48 -2.01
N ASP A 225 6.40 8.15 -2.04
CA ASP A 225 7.64 7.56 -2.53
C ASP A 225 8.12 6.41 -1.64
N ALA A 226 7.87 6.48 -0.33
CA ALA A 226 8.23 5.41 0.60
C ALA A 226 7.44 4.13 0.36
N ASP A 227 6.15 4.26 0.07
CA ASP A 227 5.30 3.13 -0.29
C ASP A 227 5.74 2.51 -1.63
N ILE A 228 5.96 3.34 -2.65
CA ILE A 228 6.53 2.88 -3.94
C ILE A 228 7.88 2.18 -3.73
N ALA A 229 8.75 2.73 -2.89
CA ALA A 229 10.07 2.15 -2.63
C ALA A 229 9.97 0.77 -1.97
N ASP A 230 8.98 0.52 -1.10
CA ASP A 230 8.76 -0.79 -0.49
C ASP A 230 8.35 -1.83 -1.56
N LEU A 231 7.56 -1.45 -2.57
CA LEU A 231 7.21 -2.34 -3.70
C LEU A 231 8.41 -2.80 -4.51
N LEU A 232 9.45 -1.96 -4.59
CA LEU A 232 10.70 -2.31 -5.27
C LEU A 232 11.61 -3.18 -4.42
N PHE A 233 11.31 -3.35 -3.14
CA PHE A 233 12.19 -4.02 -2.20
C PHE A 233 11.88 -5.53 -2.13
N VAL A 234 12.93 -6.34 -2.18
CA VAL A 234 12.83 -7.80 -2.00
C VAL A 234 12.62 -8.14 -0.52
N GLY A 235 13.25 -7.38 0.38
CA GLY A 235 13.18 -7.56 1.82
C GLY A 235 14.49 -7.25 2.52
N SER A 236 14.57 -7.56 3.81
CA SER A 236 15.79 -7.46 4.61
C SER A 236 15.97 -8.69 5.50
N LEU A 237 17.22 -8.97 5.89
CA LEU A 237 17.55 -10.06 6.81
C LEU A 237 17.94 -9.50 8.18
N GLU A 238 17.17 -9.82 9.20
CA GLU A 238 17.52 -9.54 10.58
C GLU A 238 18.39 -10.68 11.11
N ARG A 239 19.68 -10.38 11.35
CA ARG A 239 20.63 -11.34 11.93
C ARG A 239 20.41 -11.44 13.43
N ARG A 240 20.02 -12.64 13.90
CA ARG A 240 19.85 -12.93 15.33
C ARG A 240 20.98 -13.86 15.80
N PRO A 241 21.71 -13.52 16.88
CA PRO A 241 22.76 -14.39 17.40
C PRO A 241 22.23 -15.80 17.69
N ASN A 242 22.93 -16.82 17.19
CA ASN A 242 22.61 -18.26 17.39
C ASN A 242 21.20 -18.69 16.90
N ARG A 243 20.61 -17.98 15.94
CA ARG A 243 19.31 -18.33 15.33
C ARG A 243 19.37 -18.16 13.81
N GLU A 244 18.40 -18.76 13.11
CA GLU A 244 18.20 -18.50 11.69
C GLU A 244 17.90 -17.01 11.46
N GLU A 245 18.44 -16.47 10.36
CA GLU A 245 18.14 -15.12 9.91
C GLU A 245 16.64 -14.97 9.66
N HIS A 246 16.06 -13.95 10.28
CA HIS A 246 14.66 -13.64 10.10
C HIS A 246 14.50 -12.77 8.86
N LEU A 247 13.68 -13.24 7.90
CA LEU A 247 13.38 -12.50 6.67
C LEU A 247 12.21 -11.57 6.93
N HIS A 248 12.40 -10.29 6.68
CA HIS A 248 11.34 -9.31 6.53
C HIS A 248 11.10 -9.11 5.03
N ALA A 249 10.08 -9.77 4.48
CA ALA A 249 9.78 -9.70 3.06
C ALA A 249 9.37 -8.27 2.66
N GLY A 250 9.86 -7.81 1.50
CA GLY A 250 9.49 -6.51 0.94
C GLY A 250 8.28 -6.61 -0.01
N GLY A 251 7.80 -5.46 -0.47
CA GLY A 251 6.62 -5.35 -1.32
C GLY A 251 6.72 -6.11 -2.64
N LEU A 252 7.92 -6.37 -3.18
CA LEU A 252 8.07 -7.15 -4.41
C LEU A 252 7.63 -8.61 -4.22
N VAL A 253 7.99 -9.22 -3.09
CA VAL A 253 7.56 -10.59 -2.75
C VAL A 253 6.05 -10.61 -2.51
N LYS A 254 5.49 -9.58 -1.87
CA LYS A 254 4.03 -9.40 -1.66
C LYS A 254 3.28 -9.37 -2.99
N ILE A 255 3.70 -8.54 -3.96
CA ILE A 255 3.04 -8.45 -5.28
C ILE A 255 3.16 -9.78 -6.05
N LEU A 256 4.31 -10.44 -5.99
CA LEU A 256 4.49 -11.75 -6.63
C LEU A 256 3.49 -12.79 -6.08
N LEU A 257 3.32 -12.82 -4.75
CA LEU A 257 2.36 -13.71 -4.09
C LEU A 257 0.90 -13.37 -4.43
N ILE A 258 0.59 -12.08 -4.61
CA ILE A 258 -0.74 -11.67 -5.11
C ILE A 258 -0.97 -12.21 -6.52
N ASN A 259 0.00 -12.07 -7.44
CA ASN A 259 -0.11 -12.61 -8.79
C ASN A 259 -0.25 -14.15 -8.82
N PHE A 260 0.42 -14.86 -7.90
CA PHE A 260 0.22 -16.30 -7.72
C PHE A 260 -1.17 -16.63 -7.18
N MET A 261 -1.66 -15.87 -6.20
CA MET A 261 -3.03 -16.00 -5.68
C MET A 261 -4.06 -15.88 -6.79
N THR A 262 -3.94 -14.84 -7.61
CA THR A 262 -4.88 -14.62 -8.72
C THR A 262 -4.82 -15.76 -9.74
N THR A 263 -3.62 -16.29 -10.03
CA THR A 263 -3.45 -17.45 -10.91
C THR A 263 -4.11 -18.71 -10.33
N VAL A 264 -3.83 -19.03 -9.07
CA VAL A 264 -4.30 -20.25 -8.39
C VAL A 264 -5.83 -20.26 -8.29
N TYR A 265 -6.44 -19.12 -7.99
CA TYR A 265 -7.89 -18.97 -7.91
C TYR A 265 -8.55 -18.67 -9.26
N ARG A 266 -7.77 -18.56 -10.35
CA ARG A 266 -8.26 -18.26 -11.70
C ARG A 266 -9.10 -16.99 -11.73
N VAL A 267 -8.64 -15.95 -11.05
CA VAL A 267 -9.27 -14.63 -11.09
C VAL A 267 -9.28 -14.17 -12.55
N PRO A 268 -10.46 -13.81 -13.10
CA PRO A 268 -10.56 -13.32 -14.47
C PRO A 268 -9.59 -12.17 -14.73
N ASP A 269 -8.99 -12.18 -15.92
CA ASP A 269 -8.13 -11.12 -16.44
C ASP A 269 -6.87 -10.83 -15.62
N ALA A 270 -6.54 -11.68 -14.66
CA ALA A 270 -5.28 -11.64 -13.93
C ALA A 270 -4.22 -12.57 -14.58
N PRO A 271 -2.93 -12.49 -14.17
CA PRO A 271 -1.91 -13.44 -14.58
C PRO A 271 -2.41 -14.87 -14.37
N ASN A 272 -2.21 -15.70 -15.38
CA ASN A 272 -2.72 -17.07 -15.44
C ASN A 272 -1.60 -18.10 -15.66
N SER A 273 -0.34 -17.66 -15.60
CA SER A 273 0.84 -18.50 -15.72
C SER A 273 2.00 -17.91 -14.92
N TYR A 274 2.98 -18.73 -14.59
CA TYR A 274 4.20 -18.27 -13.91
C TYR A 274 4.90 -17.13 -14.67
N ALA A 275 5.02 -17.27 -15.99
CA ALA A 275 5.62 -16.25 -16.84
C ALA A 275 4.82 -14.94 -16.85
N ALA A 276 3.48 -15.02 -16.85
CA ALA A 276 2.62 -13.84 -16.73
C ALA A 276 2.76 -13.16 -15.36
N CYS A 277 2.90 -13.92 -14.28
CA CYS A 277 3.13 -13.37 -12.94
C CYS A 277 4.42 -12.55 -12.88
N LEU A 278 5.54 -13.12 -13.36
CA LEU A 278 6.82 -12.43 -13.40
C LEU A 278 6.82 -11.23 -14.36
N ARG A 279 6.06 -11.30 -15.46
CA ARG A 279 5.88 -10.18 -16.39
C ARG A 279 5.11 -9.04 -15.73
N SER A 280 4.03 -9.34 -15.02
CA SER A 280 3.25 -8.34 -14.29
C SER A 280 4.13 -7.62 -13.25
N CYS A 281 4.88 -8.35 -12.42
CA CYS A 281 5.83 -7.73 -11.49
C CYS A 281 6.87 -6.85 -12.21
N GLN A 282 7.40 -7.33 -13.34
CA GLN A 282 8.39 -6.59 -14.14
C GLN A 282 7.83 -5.27 -14.70
N LEU A 283 6.59 -5.27 -15.17
CA LEU A 283 5.90 -4.08 -15.65
C LEU A 283 5.68 -3.08 -14.51
N THR A 284 5.19 -3.55 -13.36
CA THR A 284 5.04 -2.74 -12.16
C THR A 284 6.37 -2.07 -11.78
N ILE A 285 7.44 -2.83 -11.59
CA ILE A 285 8.77 -2.30 -11.23
C ILE A 285 9.27 -1.23 -12.22
N ASN A 286 9.06 -1.45 -13.52
CA ASN A 286 9.57 -0.52 -14.54
C ASN A 286 8.80 0.80 -14.58
N ASN A 287 7.54 0.78 -14.18
CA ASN A 287 6.65 1.92 -14.27
C ASN A 287 6.60 2.73 -12.98
N VAL A 288 6.58 2.09 -11.80
CA VAL A 288 6.42 2.80 -10.52
C VAL A 288 7.55 3.79 -10.22
N CYS A 289 8.78 3.55 -10.71
CA CYS A 289 9.87 4.51 -10.53
C CYS A 289 9.66 5.84 -11.25
N GLN A 290 8.75 5.90 -12.24
CA GLN A 290 8.40 7.14 -12.94
C GLN A 290 7.43 8.00 -12.12
N GLU A 291 6.83 7.41 -11.07
CA GLU A 291 5.85 8.07 -10.21
C GLU A 291 6.51 8.71 -8.97
N PHE A 292 7.81 8.51 -8.74
CA PHE A 292 8.53 9.17 -7.64
C PHE A 292 8.47 10.70 -7.73
N LEU A 293 8.20 11.34 -6.60
CA LEU A 293 7.97 12.78 -6.48
C LEU A 293 9.16 13.54 -5.88
N THR A 294 9.90 12.92 -4.96
CA THR A 294 11.05 13.53 -4.28
C THR A 294 12.35 13.30 -5.05
N ALA A 295 13.27 14.26 -4.98
CA ALA A 295 14.56 14.16 -5.65
C ALA A 295 15.38 12.96 -5.13
N THR A 296 15.36 12.73 -3.82
CA THR A 296 16.05 11.60 -3.19
C THR A 296 15.48 10.26 -3.67
N ALA A 297 14.16 10.10 -3.76
CA ALA A 297 13.58 8.86 -4.27
C ALA A 297 13.91 8.63 -5.75
N VAL A 298 13.91 9.67 -6.59
CA VAL A 298 14.31 9.56 -8.00
C VAL A 298 15.77 9.09 -8.13
N GLU A 299 16.68 9.67 -7.34
CA GLU A 299 18.10 9.29 -7.35
C GLU A 299 18.33 7.84 -6.91
N HIS A 300 17.68 7.42 -5.82
CA HIS A 300 17.82 6.07 -5.26
C HIS A 300 17.00 5.01 -6.02
N GLY A 301 15.93 5.41 -6.69
CA GLY A 301 15.01 4.54 -7.43
C GLY A 301 15.69 3.69 -8.48
N VAL A 302 16.76 4.19 -9.11
CA VAL A 302 17.56 3.43 -10.07
C VAL A 302 18.26 2.23 -9.40
N LYS A 303 18.79 2.38 -8.17
CA LYS A 303 19.41 1.28 -7.41
C LYS A 303 18.35 0.24 -7.04
N TRP A 304 17.22 0.67 -6.48
CA TRP A 304 16.14 -0.23 -6.07
C TRP A 304 15.57 -1.02 -7.26
N ARG A 305 15.29 -0.34 -8.38
CA ARG A 305 14.83 -0.99 -9.62
C ARG A 305 15.82 -2.04 -10.13
N ARG A 306 17.12 -1.77 -10.04
CA ARG A 306 18.17 -2.72 -10.46
C ARG A 306 18.16 -3.97 -9.57
N GLN A 307 18.06 -3.80 -8.26
CA GLN A 307 17.98 -4.93 -7.31
C GLN A 307 16.70 -5.75 -7.55
N ALA A 308 15.55 -5.11 -7.72
CA ALA A 308 14.29 -5.75 -8.05
C ALA A 308 14.39 -6.60 -9.33
N ASN A 309 14.99 -6.03 -10.38
CA ASN A 309 15.19 -6.74 -11.66
C ASN A 309 16.15 -7.91 -11.55
N ALA A 310 17.21 -7.79 -10.74
CA ALA A 310 18.14 -8.89 -10.48
C ALA A 310 17.44 -10.06 -9.77
N PHE A 311 16.60 -9.76 -8.78
CA PHE A 311 15.79 -10.77 -8.10
C PHE A 311 14.82 -11.47 -9.07
N LEU A 312 14.08 -10.71 -9.88
CA LEU A 312 13.21 -11.31 -10.90
C LEU A 312 13.99 -12.12 -11.94
N ALA A 313 15.25 -11.77 -12.23
CA ALA A 313 16.09 -12.57 -13.12
C ALA A 313 16.47 -13.92 -12.51
N GLN A 314 16.81 -13.97 -11.22
CA GLN A 314 17.05 -15.22 -10.49
C GLN A 314 15.80 -16.13 -10.52
N LEU A 315 14.61 -15.56 -10.37
CA LEU A 315 13.36 -16.32 -10.44
C LEU A 315 13.09 -16.90 -11.86
N ARG A 316 13.67 -16.32 -12.91
CA ARG A 316 13.53 -16.82 -14.29
C ARG A 316 14.50 -17.94 -14.63
N GLU A 317 15.45 -18.26 -13.75
CA GLU A 317 16.39 -19.37 -13.99
C GLU A 317 15.63 -20.69 -14.18
N PRO A 318 16.03 -21.56 -15.12
CA PRO A 318 15.24 -22.72 -15.51
C PRO A 318 14.84 -23.64 -14.35
N GLU A 319 15.77 -23.93 -13.44
CA GLU A 319 15.53 -24.78 -12.28
C GLU A 319 14.57 -24.13 -11.26
N THR A 320 14.76 -22.84 -10.99
CA THR A 320 13.90 -22.06 -10.10
C THR A 320 12.48 -21.94 -10.67
N ALA A 321 12.36 -21.57 -11.94
CA ALA A 321 11.10 -21.45 -12.64
C ALA A 321 10.31 -22.76 -12.64
N GLU A 322 10.97 -23.89 -12.84
CA GLU A 322 10.33 -25.21 -12.84
C GLU A 322 9.73 -25.57 -11.48
N ARG A 323 10.43 -25.24 -10.38
CA ARG A 323 9.89 -25.44 -9.03
C ARG A 323 8.59 -24.65 -8.80
N PHE A 324 8.54 -23.39 -9.22
CA PHE A 324 7.32 -22.59 -9.11
C PHE A 324 6.20 -23.14 -10.01
N ARG A 325 6.50 -23.45 -11.29
CA ARG A 325 5.52 -24.01 -12.23
C ARG A 325 4.91 -25.31 -11.71
N SER A 326 5.74 -26.22 -11.21
CA SER A 326 5.27 -27.51 -10.68
C SER A 326 4.29 -27.37 -9.51
N ILE A 327 4.33 -26.28 -8.75
CA ILE A 327 3.37 -26.00 -7.67
C ILE A 327 2.14 -25.27 -8.22
N LEU A 328 2.35 -24.27 -9.09
CA LEU A 328 1.29 -23.42 -9.63
C LEU A 328 0.28 -24.23 -10.45
N ASP A 329 0.81 -25.12 -11.29
CA ASP A 329 0.05 -25.92 -12.26
C ASP A 329 -0.50 -27.24 -11.67
N ASP A 330 -0.15 -27.57 -10.41
CA ASP A 330 -0.59 -28.79 -9.73
C ASP A 330 -2.07 -28.72 -9.31
N ALA A 331 -2.96 -28.99 -10.26
CA ALA A 331 -4.40 -29.03 -10.02
C ALA A 331 -4.85 -30.15 -9.06
N THR A 332 -3.97 -31.07 -8.65
CA THR A 332 -4.30 -32.12 -7.69
C THR A 332 -4.29 -31.61 -6.24
N ARG A 333 -3.64 -30.47 -5.98
CA ARG A 333 -3.57 -29.85 -4.66
C ARG A 333 -4.63 -28.77 -4.46
N PRO A 334 -5.22 -28.67 -3.24
CA PRO A 334 -6.08 -27.56 -2.87
C PRO A 334 -5.40 -26.19 -3.12
N PRO A 335 -6.16 -25.15 -3.53
CA PRO A 335 -5.64 -23.80 -3.76
C PRO A 335 -4.78 -23.26 -2.60
N GLN A 336 -5.25 -23.42 -1.36
CA GLN A 336 -4.54 -22.91 -0.19
C GLN A 336 -3.18 -23.58 0.01
N GLU A 337 -3.10 -24.90 -0.18
CA GLU A 337 -1.84 -25.66 -0.05
C GLU A 337 -0.80 -25.23 -1.09
N ARG A 338 -1.26 -24.97 -2.32
CA ARG A 338 -0.40 -24.40 -3.37
C ARG A 338 0.14 -23.03 -2.97
N LEU A 339 -0.72 -22.16 -2.42
CA LEU A 339 -0.29 -20.82 -2.01
C LEU A 339 0.69 -20.83 -0.85
N ASP A 340 0.49 -21.70 0.14
CA ASP A 340 1.43 -21.84 1.25
C ASP A 340 2.80 -22.35 0.77
N SER A 341 2.79 -23.29 -0.19
CA SER A 341 4.02 -23.79 -0.84
C SER A 341 4.73 -22.69 -1.67
N LEU A 342 3.97 -21.91 -2.44
CA LEU A 342 4.50 -20.78 -3.22
C LEU A 342 5.05 -19.68 -2.31
N ARG A 343 4.40 -19.40 -1.17
CA ARG A 343 4.88 -18.46 -0.15
C ARG A 343 6.21 -18.92 0.45
N LEU A 344 6.30 -20.18 0.86
CA LEU A 344 7.54 -20.75 1.38
C LEU A 344 8.69 -20.64 0.35
N LEU A 345 8.41 -21.00 -0.90
CA LEU A 345 9.41 -20.96 -1.96
C LEU A 345 9.85 -19.52 -2.29
N ALA A 346 8.92 -18.58 -2.36
CA ALA A 346 9.23 -17.16 -2.59
C ALA A 346 10.11 -16.58 -1.46
N HIS A 347 9.78 -16.89 -0.20
CA HIS A 347 10.61 -16.48 0.95
C HIS A 347 12.00 -17.13 0.95
N LEU A 348 12.10 -18.39 0.54
CA LEU A 348 13.40 -19.07 0.42
C LEU A 348 14.30 -18.37 -0.61
N TYR A 349 13.77 -18.08 -1.80
CA TYR A 349 14.54 -17.39 -2.84
C TYR A 349 14.85 -15.94 -2.49
N ALA A 350 13.92 -15.23 -1.84
CA ALA A 350 14.19 -13.88 -1.34
C ALA A 350 15.33 -13.87 -0.31
N ARG A 351 15.35 -14.84 0.62
CA ARG A 351 16.43 -14.98 1.60
C ARG A 351 17.76 -15.30 0.92
N GLU A 352 17.77 -16.22 -0.04
CA GLU A 352 18.97 -16.57 -0.79
C GLU A 352 19.53 -15.37 -1.56
N PHE A 353 18.66 -14.64 -2.27
CA PHE A 353 19.02 -13.41 -2.98
C PHE A 353 19.70 -12.39 -2.05
N LEU A 354 19.09 -12.14 -0.88
CA LEU A 354 19.59 -11.15 0.08
C LEU A 354 20.91 -11.58 0.73
N ARG A 355 21.23 -12.87 0.83
CA ARG A 355 22.54 -13.36 1.29
C ARG A 355 23.65 -13.14 0.26
N GLN A 356 23.29 -13.16 -1.02
CA GLN A 356 24.22 -13.03 -2.13
C GLN A 356 24.40 -11.57 -2.58
N ALA A 357 23.42 -10.71 -2.29
CA ALA A 357 23.47 -9.30 -2.64
C ALA A 357 24.55 -8.58 -1.80
N PRO A 358 25.53 -7.90 -2.42
CA PRO A 358 26.42 -6.99 -1.71
C PRO A 358 25.62 -5.76 -1.23
N ASP A 359 25.90 -5.29 -0.02
CA ASP A 359 25.29 -4.08 0.59
C ASP A 359 25.39 -2.82 -0.31
#